data_AF-A0A6B0GL79-F1
#
_entry.id   AF-A0A6B0GL79-F1
#
_cell.length_a   1.000
_cell.length_b   1.000
_cell.length_c   1.000
_cell.angle_alpha   90.00
_cell.angle_beta   90.00
_cell.angle_gamma   90.00
#
_symmetry.space_group_name_H-M   'P 1'
#
loop_
_entity.id
_entity.type
_entity.pdbx_description
1 polymer ?
#
loop_
_entity_poly.entity_id
_entity_poly.type
_entity_poly.pdbx_seq_one_letter_code
_entity_poly.pdbx_strand_id
1 'polypeptide(L)'
;MSNDAHPFLEDVPAKIVRVLLENPTVTYTKKDLMRAAGVSSNGFYNWFDDIVESGVIMRTDTGEGNGHWTLNPDSEMADALAQLIYGHDGPVGER
;
A
#
# COMPACT_ATOMS: atom_id res chain seq x y z
N MET A 1 -11.88 -19.43 8.37
CA MET A 1 -11.62 -18.49 9.48
C MET A 1 -11.99 -17.13 8.93
N SER A 2 -12.97 -16.45 9.53
CA SER A 2 -13.45 -15.16 9.06
C SER A 2 -12.31 -14.16 9.15
N ASN A 3 -11.88 -13.64 8.00
CA ASN A 3 -11.01 -12.48 7.93
C ASN A 3 -11.88 -11.27 8.28
N ASP A 4 -12.21 -11.12 9.57
CA ASP A 4 -12.91 -9.94 10.07
C ASP A 4 -11.92 -8.78 9.95
N ALA A 5 -11.93 -8.14 8.78
CA ALA A 5 -11.23 -6.89 8.57
C ALA A 5 -11.63 -5.95 9.71
N HIS A 6 -10.69 -5.64 10.60
CA HIS A 6 -10.93 -4.67 11.66
C HIS A 6 -11.53 -3.41 11.02
N PRO A 7 -12.60 -2.81 11.56
CA PRO A 7 -13.27 -1.69 10.91
C PRO A 7 -12.37 -0.46 10.69
N PHE A 8 -11.26 -0.34 11.43
CA PHE A 8 -10.18 0.63 11.21
C PHE A 8 -9.32 0.36 9.95
N LEU A 9 -9.35 -0.86 9.41
CA LEU A 9 -8.61 -1.30 8.22
C LEU A 9 -9.42 -1.14 6.92
N GLU A 10 -10.63 -0.59 7.00
CA GLU A 10 -11.45 -0.22 5.84
C GLU A 10 -11.17 1.21 5.36
N ASP A 11 -10.29 1.93 6.05
CA ASP A 11 -9.85 3.27 5.72
C ASP A 11 -9.03 3.29 4.42
N VAL A 12 -9.05 4.43 3.73
CA VAL A 12 -8.36 4.58 2.43
C VAL A 12 -6.88 4.22 2.50
N PRO A 13 -6.08 4.67 3.50
CA PRO A 13 -4.68 4.28 3.61
C PRO A 13 -4.50 2.76 3.76
N ALA A 14 -5.28 2.12 4.62
CA ALA A 14 -5.18 0.68 4.85
C ALA A 14 -5.48 -0.12 3.58
N LYS A 15 -6.45 0.31 2.77
CA LYS A 15 -6.76 -0.30 1.47
C LYS A 15 -5.62 -0.18 0.47
N ILE A 16 -4.98 0.99 0.39
CA ILE A 16 -3.83 1.21 -0.50
C ILE A 16 -2.65 0.32 -0.07
N VAL A 17 -2.34 0.32 1.23
CA VAL A 17 -1.23 -0.46 1.80
C VAL A 17 -1.47 -1.96 1.64
N ARG A 18 -2.70 -2.43 1.85
CA ARG A 18 -3.06 -3.85 1.65
C ARG A 18 -2.72 -4.33 0.24
N VAL A 19 -3.11 -3.58 -0.80
CA VAL A 19 -2.78 -3.93 -2.18
C VAL A 19 -1.28 -4.08 -2.39
N LEU A 20 -0.50 -3.15 -1.85
CA LEU A 20 0.96 -3.17 -1.97
C LEU A 20 1.58 -4.36 -1.22
N LEU A 21 1.11 -4.66 -0.01
CA LEU A 21 1.57 -5.82 0.77
C LEU A 21 1.18 -7.16 0.13
N GLU A 22 0.02 -7.25 -0.50
CA GLU A 22 -0.42 -8.45 -1.24
C GLU A 22 0.34 -8.63 -2.57
N ASN A 23 0.92 -7.54 -3.10
CA ASN A 23 1.59 -7.51 -4.40
C ASN A 23 2.94 -6.75 -4.32
N PRO A 24 3.89 -7.20 -3.48
CA PRO A 24 5.06 -6.41 -3.07
C PRO A 24 6.03 -6.09 -4.21
N THR A 25 6.00 -6.86 -5.29
CA THR A 25 6.87 -6.67 -6.47
C THR A 25 6.18 -5.96 -7.63
N VAL A 26 4.86 -5.72 -7.53
CA VAL A 26 4.09 -5.09 -8.60
C VAL A 26 4.32 -3.58 -8.56
N THR A 27 4.52 -3.03 -9.75
CA THR A 27 4.65 -1.59 -9.96
C THR A 27 3.33 -1.02 -10.49
N TYR A 28 2.84 0.05 -9.87
CA TYR A 28 1.58 0.69 -10.20
C TYR A 28 1.76 2.15 -10.62
N THR A 29 0.96 2.61 -11.56
CA THR A 29 0.66 4.04 -11.67
C THR A 29 -0.29 4.45 -10.54
N LYS A 30 -0.36 5.75 -10.18
CA LYS A 30 -1.36 6.25 -9.20
C LYS A 30 -2.79 5.78 -9.55
N LYS A 31 -3.14 5.80 -10.84
CA LYS A 31 -4.46 5.42 -11.34
C LYS A 31 -4.74 3.93 -11.15
N ASP A 32 -3.76 3.07 -11.40
CA ASP A 32 -3.93 1.63 -11.27
C ASP A 32 -3.93 1.21 -9.80
N LEU A 33 -3.11 1.83 -8.96
CA LEU A 33 -3.13 1.60 -7.51
C LEU A 33 -4.46 2.00 -6.88
N MET A 34 -4.99 3.19 -7.23
CA MET A 34 -6.31 3.65 -6.79
C MET A 34 -7.42 2.64 -7.15
N ARG A 35 -7.38 2.10 -8.38
CA ARG A 35 -8.35 1.11 -8.85
C ARG A 35 -8.21 -0.22 -8.12
N ALA A 36 -6.98 -0.71 -7.95
CA ALA A 36 -6.70 -1.94 -7.23
C ALA A 36 -7.17 -1.84 -5.77
N ALA A 37 -6.98 -0.69 -5.12
CA ALA A 37 -7.43 -0.43 -3.76
C ALA A 37 -8.95 -0.22 -3.65
N GLY A 38 -9.66 -0.05 -4.77
CA GLY A 38 -11.11 0.16 -4.78
C GLY A 38 -11.55 1.48 -4.14
N VAL A 39 -10.70 2.50 -4.14
CA VAL A 39 -10.97 3.79 -3.48
C VAL A 39 -11.31 4.89 -4.48
N SER A 40 -11.98 5.94 -4.01
CA SER A 40 -12.28 7.11 -4.84
C SER A 40 -11.02 7.92 -5.12
N SER A 41 -11.02 8.66 -6.24
CA SER A 41 -9.91 9.56 -6.59
C SER A 41 -9.62 10.56 -5.48
N ASN A 42 -10.65 11.22 -4.92
CA ASN A 42 -10.46 12.20 -3.87
C ASN A 42 -9.86 11.57 -2.60
N GLY A 43 -10.39 10.41 -2.18
CA GLY A 43 -9.83 9.68 -1.04
C GLY A 43 -8.39 9.29 -1.27
N PHE A 44 -8.06 8.77 -2.45
CA PHE A 44 -6.71 8.36 -2.80
C PHE A 44 -5.72 9.52 -2.73
N TYR A 45 -5.99 10.62 -3.42
CA TYR A 45 -5.04 11.75 -3.49
C TYR A 45 -4.88 12.48 -2.15
N ASN A 46 -5.87 12.43 -1.26
CA ASN A 46 -5.74 12.99 0.09
C ASN A 46 -4.68 12.28 0.95
N TRP A 47 -4.42 10.99 0.68
CA TRP A 47 -3.53 10.15 1.50
C TRP A 47 -2.27 9.70 0.77
N PHE A 48 -2.25 9.81 -0.55
CA PHE A 48 -1.16 9.27 -1.35
C PHE A 48 0.19 9.89 -0.98
N ASP A 49 0.24 11.21 -0.83
CA ASP A 49 1.49 11.90 -0.52
C ASP A 49 1.98 11.55 0.89
N ASP A 50 1.09 11.42 1.88
CA ASP A 50 1.43 10.92 3.23
C ASP A 50 2.01 9.48 3.19
N ILE A 51 1.45 8.61 2.33
CA ILE A 51 1.96 7.25 2.14
C ILE A 51 3.36 7.28 1.52
N VAL A 52 3.63 8.18 0.58
CA VAL A 52 4.98 8.41 0.03
C VAL A 52 5.93 8.90 1.12
N GLU A 53 5.54 9.92 1.87
CA GLU A 53 6.36 10.53 2.92
C GLU A 53 6.68 9.56 4.07
N SER A 54 5.74 8.64 4.37
CA SER A 54 5.94 7.58 5.35
C SER A 54 6.98 6.53 4.91
N GLY A 55 7.39 6.54 3.64
CA GLY A 55 8.35 5.60 3.08
C GLY A 55 7.79 4.20 2.84
N VAL A 56 6.47 4.01 2.88
CA VAL A 56 5.81 2.72 2.57
C VAL A 56 5.96 2.35 1.10
N ILE A 57 5.93 3.35 0.22
CA ILE A 57 6.15 3.15 -1.22
C ILE A 57 7.38 3.88 -1.70
N MET A 58 8.01 3.32 -2.72
CA MET A 58 9.11 3.96 -3.43
C MET A 58 8.74 4.18 -4.90
N ARG A 59 9.27 5.25 -5.46
CA ARG A 59 9.14 5.56 -6.88
C ARG A 59 10.16 4.74 -7.67
N THR A 60 9.72 4.04 -8.71
CA THR A 60 10.58 3.17 -9.53
C THR A 60 11.06 3.82 -10.83
N ASP A 61 10.47 4.94 -11.24
CA ASP A 61 10.91 5.69 -12.41
C ASP A 61 11.59 7.03 -12.07
N THR A 62 12.53 7.43 -12.92
CA THR A 62 13.32 8.68 -12.80
C THR A 62 12.82 9.80 -13.73
N GLY A 63 11.76 9.57 -14.51
CA GLY A 63 11.27 10.52 -15.53
C GLY A 63 10.08 11.39 -15.09
N GLU A 64 9.71 12.38 -15.90
CA GLU A 64 8.59 13.31 -15.65
C GLU A 64 7.18 12.71 -15.90
N GLY A 65 7.08 11.40 -16.17
CA GLY A 65 5.82 10.72 -16.50
C GLY A 65 4.87 10.52 -15.30
N ASN A 66 3.78 9.78 -15.55
CA ASN A 66 2.84 9.30 -14.52
C ASN A 66 3.59 8.33 -13.59
N GLY A 67 4.29 8.86 -12.60
CA GLY A 67 5.25 8.13 -11.77
C GLY A 67 4.77 6.74 -11.37
N HIS A 68 5.69 5.79 -11.46
CA HIS A 68 5.48 4.40 -11.09
C HIS A 68 5.91 4.16 -9.64
N TRP A 69 5.09 3.43 -8.89
CA TRP A 69 5.26 3.21 -7.45
C TRP A 69 5.13 1.73 -7.11
N THR A 70 5.94 1.27 -6.16
CA THR A 70 5.90 -0.09 -5.64
C THR A 70 6.12 -0.08 -4.13
N LEU A 71 5.85 -1.20 -3.46
CA LEU A 71 6.15 -1.34 -2.03
C LEU A 71 7.65 -1.13 -1.82
N ASN A 72 8.01 -0.33 -0.84
CA ASN A 72 9.41 -0.21 -0.44
C ASN A 72 9.80 -1.42 0.42
N PRO A 73 10.68 -2.33 -0.06
CA PRO A 73 11.03 -3.55 0.66
C PRO A 73 11.77 -3.29 1.98
N ASP A 74 12.40 -2.11 2.11
CA ASP A 74 13.17 -1.72 3.29
C ASP A 74 12.34 -0.86 4.27
N SER A 75 11.01 -0.80 4.08
CA SER A 75 10.14 0.07 4.86
C SER A 75 9.73 -0.56 6.20
N GLU A 76 10.32 -0.05 7.29
CA GLU A 76 9.89 -0.40 8.65
C GLU A 76 8.41 -0.05 8.90
N MET A 77 7.92 1.02 8.27
CA MET A 77 6.51 1.40 8.34
C MET A 77 5.62 0.38 7.64
N ALA A 78 6.02 -0.11 6.46
CA ALA A 78 5.27 -1.17 5.78
C ALA A 78 5.21 -2.45 6.62
N ASP A 79 6.33 -2.82 7.27
CA ASP A 79 6.39 -3.96 8.18
C ASP A 79 5.45 -3.78 9.39
N ALA A 80 5.44 -2.60 10.00
CA ALA A 80 4.54 -2.28 11.11
C ALA A 80 3.06 -2.32 10.69
N LEU A 81 2.74 -1.78 9.51
CA LEU A 81 1.39 -1.82 8.97
C LEU A 81 0.97 -3.25 8.60
N ALA A 82 1.87 -4.09 8.09
CA ALA A 82 1.58 -5.49 7.83
C ALA A 82 1.19 -6.23 9.11
N GLN A 83 1.91 -5.99 10.22
CA GLN A 83 1.57 -6.56 11.53
C GLN A 83 0.22 -6.06 12.04
N LEU A 84 -0.13 -4.79 11.80
CA LEU A 84 -1.43 -4.23 12.18
C LEU A 84 -2.58 -4.78 11.33
N ILE A 85 -2.34 -4.95 10.02
CA ILE A 85 -3.37 -5.39 9.06
C ILE A 85 -3.66 -6.88 9.19
N TYR A 86 -2.62 -7.70 9.38
CA TYR A 86 -2.74 -9.16 9.35
C TYR A 86 -2.45 -9.85 10.69
N GLY A 87 -2.01 -9.11 11.70
CA GLY A 87 -1.49 -9.70 12.93
C GLY A 87 -0.10 -10.30 12.74
N HIS A 88 0.32 -11.14 13.70
CA HIS A 88 1.64 -11.79 13.69
C HIS A 88 1.80 -12.81 12.54
N ASP A 89 0.70 -13.22 11.90
CA ASP A 89 0.64 -14.23 10.83
C ASP A 89 0.49 -13.63 9.43
N GLY A 90 0.93 -12.38 9.23
CA GLY A 90 0.88 -11.70 7.92
C GLY A 90 1.50 -12.52 6.78
N PRO A 91 1.13 -12.25 5.51
CA PRO A 91 1.58 -13.04 4.38
C PRO A 91 3.11 -13.00 4.36
N VAL A 92 3.70 -14.10 4.82
CA VAL A 92 5.13 -14.36 4.78
C VAL A 92 5.46 -14.58 3.30
N GLY A 93 5.59 -13.49 2.56
CA GLY A 93 6.40 -13.48 1.36
C GLY A 93 7.81 -13.76 1.83
N GLU A 94 8.27 -14.99 1.60
CA GLU A 94 9.65 -15.41 1.84
C GLU A 94 10.60 -14.28 1.41
N ARG A 95 11.28 -13.69 2.40
CA ARG A 95 12.34 -12.70 2.18
C ARG A 95 13.58 -13.35 1.59
#